data_AF-A0AAU9TIQ3-F1
#
_entry.id   AF-A0AAU9TIQ3-F1
#
_cell.length_a   1.000
_cell.length_b   1.000
_cell.length_c   1.000
_cell.angle_alpha   90.00
_cell.angle_beta   90.00
_cell.angle_gamma   90.00
#
_symmetry.space_group_name_H-M   'P 1'
#
loop_
_entity.id
_entity.type
_entity.pdbx_description
1 polymer ?
#
loop_
_entity_poly.entity_id
_entity_poly.type
_entity_poly.pdbx_seq_one_letter_code
_entity_poly.pdbx_strand_id
1 'polypeptide(L)'
;MFMGQHPNIVTVREIVVGSNMDKIFIVMDYVEHDLKSLMETMRGKKSVFLPGEVKCLMTQLLRAVHHLHDNWILHRDLKTSNLLLSHKGILKVGDFGLAREYGSPLRQYTPVVVTLWYRAPELLLCAKEYSTPIDMWSVGCIFAEFITMNPLFPGKSEVDQLNRIFKDLGTPSELLWPGYKDLPAVQKMTFAEHASNGLRQRIGSDLLSETGLSLLQGFLTYNPARRLTADAALEHAYFKEQPVAIEPAMFPTWPAKSEGNRRTTHSPKPPAGGAAYAQYARADSDESLGFHVQNRSLNVAPGFSLKF
;
A
#
# COMPACT_ATOMS: atom_id res chain seq x y z
N MET A 1 -12.90 -9.68 17.26
CA MET A 1 -11.50 -9.87 16.80
C MET A 1 -11.21 -8.70 15.86
N PHE A 2 -10.39 -7.73 16.26
CA PHE A 2 -10.19 -6.49 15.50
C PHE A 2 -9.50 -6.81 14.16
N MET A 3 -10.24 -6.75 13.05
CA MET A 3 -9.75 -6.98 11.68
C MET A 3 -8.63 -6.00 11.26
N GLY A 4 -8.46 -4.89 11.99
CA GLY A 4 -7.59 -3.77 11.60
C GLY A 4 -6.22 -3.64 12.29
N GLN A 5 -5.81 -4.59 13.15
CA GLN A 5 -4.50 -4.49 13.80
C GLN A 5 -3.51 -5.50 13.23
N HIS A 6 -2.55 -5.00 12.45
CA HIS A 6 -1.41 -5.74 11.95
C HIS A 6 -0.15 -4.88 12.13
N PRO A 7 1.00 -5.44 12.56
CA PRO A 7 2.21 -4.65 12.81
C PRO A 7 2.66 -3.84 11.58
N ASN A 8 2.42 -4.36 10.38
CA ASN A 8 2.78 -3.73 9.12
C ASN A 8 1.63 -2.98 8.42
N ILE A 9 0.55 -2.63 9.15
CA ILE A 9 -0.52 -1.76 8.67
C ILE A 9 -0.62 -0.54 9.60
N VAL A 10 -0.88 0.64 9.05
CA VAL A 10 -1.12 1.86 9.85
C VAL A 10 -2.42 1.71 10.62
N THR A 11 -2.36 1.95 11.93
CA THR A 11 -3.55 1.92 12.79
C THR A 11 -4.20 3.29 12.84
N VAL A 12 -5.48 3.36 12.50
CA VAL A 12 -6.32 4.54 12.74
C VAL A 12 -6.71 4.54 14.22
N ARG A 13 -6.37 5.63 14.93
CA ARG A 13 -6.68 5.80 16.35
C ARG A 13 -8.06 6.43 16.55
N GLU A 14 -8.35 7.49 15.82
CA GLU A 14 -9.61 8.24 15.94
C GLU A 14 -9.94 8.96 14.63
N ILE A 15 -11.23 9.22 14.43
CA ILE A 15 -11.74 10.08 13.36
C ILE A 15 -12.32 11.32 14.03
N VAL A 16 -11.76 12.48 13.72
CA VAL A 16 -12.17 13.77 14.28
C VAL A 16 -12.91 14.55 13.20
N VAL A 17 -14.12 14.99 13.51
CA VAL A 17 -14.86 15.90 12.64
C VAL A 17 -14.58 17.33 13.12
N GLY A 18 -14.14 18.18 12.20
CA GLY A 18 -13.94 19.60 12.46
C GLY A 18 -15.25 20.31 12.81
N SER A 19 -15.16 21.62 13.04
CA SER A 19 -16.33 22.44 13.41
C SER A 19 -17.46 22.43 12.37
N ASN A 20 -17.20 21.97 11.14
CA ASN A 20 -18.18 21.75 10.09
C ASN A 20 -18.04 20.29 9.57
N MET A 21 -19.15 19.65 9.21
CA MET A 21 -19.17 18.25 8.74
C MET A 21 -18.36 17.98 7.46
N ASP A 22 -17.91 19.03 6.76
CA ASP A 22 -17.09 18.92 5.54
C ASP A 22 -15.59 18.73 5.81
N LYS A 23 -15.17 18.69 7.09
CA LYS A 23 -13.76 18.52 7.48
C LYS A 23 -13.60 17.31 8.37
N ILE A 24 -13.27 16.16 7.77
CA ILE A 24 -12.96 14.92 8.49
C ILE A 24 -11.44 14.79 8.58
N PHE A 25 -10.93 14.56 9.78
CA PHE A 25 -9.52 14.32 10.07
C PHE A 25 -9.37 12.88 10.58
N ILE A 26 -8.40 12.15 10.03
CA ILE A 26 -8.09 10.78 10.45
C ILE A 26 -6.77 10.84 11.22
N VAL A 27 -6.82 10.48 12.50
CA VAL A 27 -5.64 10.44 13.37
C VAL A 27 -5.08 9.02 13.35
N MET A 28 -3.79 8.92 13.04
CA MET A 28 -3.08 7.66 12.85
C MET A 28 -1.78 7.66 13.66
N ASP A 29 -1.19 6.48 13.82
CA ASP A 29 0.18 6.38 14.31
C ASP A 29 1.13 7.20 13.43
N TYR A 30 1.94 8.06 14.07
CA TYR A 30 3.01 8.77 13.39
C TYR A 30 4.13 7.78 13.04
N VAL A 31 4.56 7.81 11.78
CA VAL A 31 5.70 7.06 11.25
C VAL A 31 6.61 8.05 10.54
N GLU A 32 7.91 7.90 10.76
CA GLU A 32 8.90 8.95 10.54
C GLU A 32 9.17 9.24 9.06
N HIS A 33 9.09 8.23 8.19
CA HIS A 33 9.40 8.36 6.77
C HIS A 33 8.35 7.72 5.88
N ASP A 34 8.05 8.34 4.73
CA ASP A 34 7.53 7.63 3.56
C ASP A 34 8.70 7.10 2.71
N LEU A 35 8.57 5.89 2.17
CA LEU A 35 9.69 5.25 1.46
C LEU A 35 10.08 5.98 0.18
N LYS A 36 9.14 6.63 -0.51
CA LYS A 36 9.46 7.44 -1.70
C LYS A 36 10.44 8.57 -1.34
N SER A 37 10.10 9.39 -0.34
CA SER A 37 10.95 10.48 0.14
C SER A 37 12.31 10.01 0.66
N LEU A 38 12.33 8.87 1.36
CA LEU A 38 13.55 8.27 1.87
C LEU A 38 14.46 7.85 0.73
N MET A 39 13.93 7.12 -0.25
CA MET A 39 14.67 6.65 -1.42
C MET A 39 15.20 7.80 -2.28
N GLU A 40 14.45 8.89 -2.44
CA GLU A 40 14.93 10.11 -3.10
C GLU A 40 16.17 10.70 -2.38
N THR A 41 16.13 10.71 -1.05
CA THR A 41 17.23 11.22 -0.21
C THR A 41 18.45 10.31 -0.27
N MET A 42 18.24 8.98 -0.21
CA MET A 42 19.30 7.98 -0.37
C MET A 42 19.96 8.08 -1.75
N ARG A 43 19.16 8.21 -2.82
CA ARG A 43 19.66 8.42 -4.19
C ARG A 43 20.54 9.66 -4.30
N GLY A 44 20.13 10.78 -3.69
CA GLY A 44 20.91 12.01 -3.65
C GLY A 44 22.27 11.83 -2.96
N LYS A 45 22.37 10.90 -2.01
CA LYS A 45 23.60 10.51 -1.32
C LYS A 45 24.33 9.32 -1.97
N LYS A 46 23.89 8.86 -3.15
CA LYS A 46 24.40 7.65 -3.83
C LYS A 46 24.36 6.39 -2.96
N SER A 47 23.38 6.32 -2.06
CA SER A 47 23.11 5.16 -1.21
C SER A 47 21.97 4.34 -1.80
N VAL A 48 22.04 3.02 -1.62
CA VAL A 48 21.06 2.03 -2.08
C VAL A 48 20.71 1.11 -0.90
N PHE A 49 19.57 0.43 -0.98
CA PHE A 49 19.28 -0.64 -0.01
C PHE A 49 20.18 -1.84 -0.25
N LEU A 50 20.68 -2.43 0.83
CA LEU A 50 21.41 -3.69 0.80
C LEU A 50 20.43 -4.87 0.63
N PRO A 51 20.87 -6.02 0.09
CA PRO A 51 19.94 -7.12 -0.19
C PRO A 51 19.19 -7.64 1.07
N GLY A 52 19.84 -7.64 2.24
CA GLY A 52 19.19 -8.00 3.51
C GLY A 52 18.14 -6.98 3.97
N GLU A 53 18.32 -5.69 3.66
CA GLU A 53 17.35 -4.63 3.92
C GLU A 53 16.13 -4.78 2.98
N VAL A 54 16.38 -5.02 1.69
CA VAL A 54 15.30 -5.27 0.71
C VAL A 54 14.46 -6.48 1.13
N LYS A 55 15.09 -7.59 1.54
CA LYS A 55 14.38 -8.77 2.03
C LYS A 55 13.56 -8.48 3.28
N CYS A 56 14.08 -7.66 4.21
CA CYS A 56 13.35 -7.23 5.40
C CYS A 56 12.10 -6.40 5.03
N LEU A 57 12.24 -5.39 4.16
CA LEU A 57 11.12 -4.57 3.69
C LEU A 57 10.08 -5.42 2.94
N MET A 58 10.52 -6.28 2.03
CA MET A 58 9.63 -7.14 1.24
C MET A 58 8.86 -8.14 2.10
N THR A 59 9.50 -8.74 3.10
CA THR A 59 8.83 -9.66 4.04
C THR A 59 7.71 -8.93 4.80
N GLN A 60 7.97 -7.73 5.30
CA GLN A 60 6.99 -6.92 6.02
C GLN A 60 5.84 -6.46 5.12
N LEU A 61 6.14 -6.05 3.88
CA LEU A 61 5.14 -5.68 2.89
C LEU A 61 4.24 -6.88 2.54
N LEU A 62 4.83 -8.05 2.27
CA LEU A 62 4.09 -9.26 1.93
C LEU A 62 3.19 -9.71 3.09
N ARG A 63 3.65 -9.63 4.34
CA ARG A 63 2.80 -9.90 5.52
C ARG A 63 1.60 -8.95 5.61
N ALA A 64 1.81 -7.66 5.36
CA ALA A 64 0.71 -6.69 5.33
C ALA A 64 -0.30 -7.02 4.22
N VAL A 65 0.17 -7.29 3.01
CA VAL A 65 -0.70 -7.60 1.86
C VAL A 65 -1.43 -8.92 2.06
N HIS A 66 -0.76 -9.94 2.60
CA HIS A 66 -1.38 -11.21 2.99
C HIS A 66 -2.53 -10.98 3.98
N HIS A 67 -2.29 -10.22 5.05
CA HIS A 67 -3.32 -9.88 6.03
C HIS A 67 -4.52 -9.16 5.38
N LEU A 68 -4.29 -8.22 4.46
CA LEU A 68 -5.36 -7.54 3.74
C LEU A 68 -6.18 -8.52 2.89
N HIS A 69 -5.50 -9.39 2.13
CA HIS A 69 -6.14 -10.35 1.24
C HIS A 69 -6.94 -11.42 2.00
N ASP A 70 -6.44 -11.90 3.15
CA ASP A 70 -7.15 -12.82 4.05
C ASP A 70 -8.41 -12.20 4.66
N ASN A 71 -8.42 -10.87 4.82
CA ASN A 71 -9.58 -10.11 5.30
C ASN A 71 -10.42 -9.54 4.15
N TRP A 72 -10.25 -10.05 2.93
CA TRP A 72 -11.02 -9.67 1.73
C TRP A 72 -10.86 -8.21 1.30
N ILE A 73 -9.77 -7.55 1.71
CA ILE A 73 -9.48 -6.15 1.40
C ILE A 73 -8.45 -6.07 0.27
N LEU A 74 -8.78 -5.33 -0.79
CA LEU A 74 -7.84 -4.90 -1.81
C LEU A 74 -7.33 -3.50 -1.48
N HIS A 75 -6.01 -3.29 -1.57
CA HIS A 75 -5.42 -1.98 -1.34
C HIS A 75 -5.58 -1.05 -2.55
N ARG A 76 -5.27 -1.54 -3.75
CA ARG A 76 -5.44 -0.88 -5.07
C ARG A 76 -4.56 0.34 -5.36
N ASP A 77 -3.86 0.87 -4.37
CA ASP A 77 -2.91 1.99 -4.53
C ASP A 77 -1.57 1.73 -3.83
N LEU A 78 -1.05 0.50 -3.92
CA LEU A 78 0.26 0.18 -3.37
C LEU A 78 1.35 0.89 -4.20
N LYS A 79 2.14 1.73 -3.52
CA LYS A 79 3.26 2.49 -4.08
C LYS A 79 4.19 2.92 -2.95
N THR A 80 5.44 3.26 -3.28
CA THR A 80 6.45 3.62 -2.27
C THR A 80 6.08 4.83 -1.41
N SER A 81 5.24 5.76 -1.87
CA SER A 81 4.75 6.88 -1.04
C SER A 81 3.69 6.46 -0.01
N ASN A 82 3.06 5.31 -0.19
CA ASN A 82 2.04 4.76 0.72
C ASN A 82 2.64 3.71 1.67
N LEU A 83 3.96 3.51 1.59
CA LEU A 83 4.72 2.69 2.52
C LEU A 83 5.48 3.61 3.46
N LEU A 84 5.22 3.45 4.75
CA LEU A 84 5.88 4.19 5.81
C LEU A 84 6.95 3.32 6.47
N LEU A 85 8.04 3.92 6.92
CA LEU A 85 9.13 3.25 7.63
C LEU A 85 9.46 3.97 8.92
N SER A 86 9.42 3.24 10.02
CA SER A 86 9.81 3.77 11.33
C SER A 86 11.31 3.71 11.57
N HIS A 87 11.81 4.48 12.55
CA HIS A 87 13.21 4.37 12.99
C HIS A 87 13.57 3.01 13.61
N LYS A 88 12.58 2.16 13.88
CA LYS A 88 12.78 0.77 14.35
C LYS A 88 12.79 -0.25 13.20
N GLY A 89 12.87 0.22 11.94
CA GLY A 89 12.83 -0.62 10.75
C GLY A 89 11.48 -1.30 10.48
N ILE A 90 10.41 -0.86 11.14
CA ILE A 90 9.06 -1.39 10.91
C ILE A 90 8.43 -0.68 9.73
N LEU A 91 8.13 -1.45 8.67
CA LEU A 91 7.38 -0.98 7.50
C LEU A 91 5.88 -1.06 7.79
N LYS A 92 5.13 -0.01 7.47
CA LYS A 92 3.68 0.05 7.57
C LYS A 92 3.05 0.48 6.26
N VAL A 93 2.08 -0.29 5.77
CA VAL A 93 1.21 0.09 4.66
C VAL A 93 0.19 1.11 5.15
N GLY A 94 0.13 2.26 4.51
CA GLY A 94 -0.84 3.34 4.79
C GLY A 94 -1.64 3.72 3.55
N ASP A 95 -2.49 4.74 3.72
CA ASP A 95 -3.37 5.29 2.68
C ASP A 95 -4.32 4.27 2.02
N PHE A 96 -5.36 3.94 2.78
CA PHE A 96 -6.49 3.11 2.35
C PHE A 96 -7.59 3.92 1.66
N GLY A 97 -7.31 5.14 1.19
CA GLY A 97 -8.31 6.01 0.53
C GLY A 97 -8.93 5.38 -0.73
N LEU A 98 -8.23 4.39 -1.30
CA LEU A 98 -8.70 3.58 -2.40
C LEU A 98 -8.92 2.12 -2.03
N ALA A 99 -8.95 1.71 -0.76
CA ALA A 99 -9.18 0.31 -0.41
C ALA A 99 -10.65 -0.12 -0.58
N ARG A 100 -10.91 -1.41 -0.87
CA ARG A 100 -12.27 -1.98 -0.98
C ARG A 100 -12.35 -3.47 -0.64
N GLU A 101 -13.51 -3.89 -0.17
CA GLU A 101 -13.87 -5.32 -0.06
C GLU A 101 -14.15 -5.95 -1.44
N TYR A 102 -13.83 -7.23 -1.59
CA TYR A 102 -14.13 -8.00 -2.80
C TYR A 102 -15.65 -8.09 -3.06
N GLY A 103 -16.08 -8.03 -4.33
CA GLY A 103 -17.49 -8.23 -4.72
C GLY A 103 -18.39 -6.98 -4.72
N SER A 104 -17.88 -5.79 -4.36
CA SER A 104 -18.64 -4.53 -4.49
C SER A 104 -18.60 -4.00 -5.94
N PRO A 105 -19.74 -3.59 -6.55
CA PRO A 105 -19.78 -3.06 -7.92
C PRO A 105 -18.82 -1.88 -8.11
N LEU A 106 -18.06 -1.92 -9.20
CA LEU A 106 -17.14 -0.85 -9.56
C LEU A 106 -17.90 0.36 -10.06
N ARG A 107 -17.97 1.43 -9.26
CA ARG A 107 -18.17 2.78 -9.83
C ARG A 107 -17.00 3.10 -10.78
N GLN A 108 -17.33 3.58 -11.98
CA GLN A 108 -16.38 4.17 -12.92
C GLN A 108 -15.60 5.29 -12.20
N TYR A 109 -14.27 5.25 -12.30
CA TYR A 109 -13.41 6.23 -11.64
C TYR A 109 -13.46 7.58 -12.35
N THR A 110 -13.36 8.67 -11.57
CA THR A 110 -12.93 9.97 -12.08
C THR A 110 -11.42 9.94 -12.35
N PRO A 111 -10.95 10.38 -13.52
CA PRO A 111 -9.56 10.24 -13.99
C PRO A 111 -8.55 11.19 -13.33
N VAL A 112 -8.78 11.67 -12.11
CA VAL A 112 -7.92 12.67 -11.48
C VAL A 112 -6.69 12.01 -10.85
N VAL A 113 -5.65 11.89 -11.68
CA VAL A 113 -4.22 11.77 -11.33
C VAL A 113 -3.87 10.70 -10.28
N VAL A 114 -4.06 9.43 -10.64
CA VAL A 114 -3.47 8.28 -9.90
C VAL A 114 -2.16 7.88 -10.57
N THR A 115 -1.11 7.63 -9.79
CA THR A 115 0.19 7.18 -10.29
C THR A 115 0.06 5.84 -11.03
N LEU A 116 0.30 5.83 -12.35
CA LEU A 116 0.17 4.63 -13.20
C LEU A 116 1.25 3.57 -12.94
N TRP A 117 2.34 3.95 -12.30
CA TRP A 117 3.60 3.20 -12.33
C TRP A 117 3.53 1.79 -11.72
N TYR A 118 2.56 1.58 -10.85
CA TYR A 118 2.32 0.33 -10.11
C TYR A 118 1.03 -0.37 -10.56
N ARG A 119 0.35 0.15 -11.59
CA ARG A 119 -0.94 -0.38 -12.05
C ARG A 119 -0.73 -1.66 -12.87
N ALA A 120 -1.49 -2.69 -12.53
CA ALA A 120 -1.46 -3.99 -13.19
C ALA A 120 -1.97 -3.92 -14.65
N PRO A 121 -1.46 -4.76 -15.56
CA PRO A 121 -1.81 -4.74 -16.98
C PRO A 121 -3.29 -5.01 -17.22
N GLU A 122 -3.96 -5.87 -16.43
CA GLU A 122 -5.41 -6.11 -16.55
C GLU A 122 -6.26 -4.87 -16.30
N LEU A 123 -5.82 -3.97 -15.42
CA LEU A 123 -6.50 -2.70 -15.20
C LEU A 123 -6.29 -1.75 -16.37
N LEU A 124 -5.07 -1.68 -16.90
CA LEU A 124 -4.72 -0.87 -18.07
C LEU A 124 -5.38 -1.37 -19.36
N LEU A 125 -5.61 -2.68 -19.45
CA LEU A 125 -6.27 -3.33 -20.59
C LEU A 125 -7.80 -3.43 -20.44
N CYS A 126 -8.34 -2.80 -19.39
CA CYS A 126 -9.77 -2.70 -19.10
C CYS A 126 -10.47 -4.06 -18.89
N ALA A 127 -9.80 -5.01 -18.23
CA ALA A 127 -10.43 -6.26 -17.80
C ALA A 127 -11.67 -5.95 -16.94
N LYS A 128 -12.77 -6.67 -17.20
CA LYS A 128 -14.04 -6.45 -16.50
C LYS A 128 -13.99 -6.88 -15.04
N GLU A 129 -13.21 -7.92 -14.77
CA GLU A 129 -13.06 -8.54 -13.46
C GLU A 129 -11.60 -8.49 -13.05
N TYR A 130 -11.36 -8.15 -11.79
CA TYR A 130 -10.04 -8.15 -11.17
C TYR A 130 -10.17 -8.43 -9.68
N SER A 131 -9.07 -8.86 -9.07
CA SER A 131 -9.03 -9.27 -7.66
C SER A 131 -7.67 -8.93 -7.05
N THR A 132 -7.33 -9.57 -5.94
CA THR A 132 -6.07 -9.47 -5.19
C THR A 132 -4.78 -9.51 -6.02
N PRO A 133 -4.69 -10.18 -7.22
CA PRO A 133 -3.46 -10.14 -8.02
C PRO A 133 -3.03 -8.74 -8.46
N ILE A 134 -3.92 -7.74 -8.52
CA ILE A 134 -3.53 -6.38 -8.90
C ILE A 134 -2.56 -5.76 -7.88
N ASP A 135 -2.74 -6.06 -6.59
CA ASP A 135 -1.85 -5.59 -5.52
C ASP A 135 -0.49 -6.29 -5.63
N MET A 136 -0.49 -7.58 -6.01
CA MET A 136 0.73 -8.36 -6.19
C MET A 136 1.60 -7.84 -7.34
N TRP A 137 0.98 -7.31 -8.41
CA TRP A 137 1.71 -6.60 -9.45
C TRP A 137 2.40 -5.34 -8.90
N SER A 138 1.69 -4.54 -8.12
CA SER A 138 2.24 -3.35 -7.47
C SER A 138 3.41 -3.70 -6.54
N VAL A 139 3.30 -4.80 -5.78
CA VAL A 139 4.39 -5.36 -4.96
C VAL A 139 5.61 -5.70 -5.83
N GLY A 140 5.42 -6.29 -7.01
CA GLY A 140 6.51 -6.54 -7.96
C GLY A 140 7.21 -5.26 -8.44
N CYS A 141 6.44 -4.22 -8.78
CA CYS A 141 7.00 -2.91 -9.13
C CYS A 141 7.79 -2.29 -7.97
N ILE A 142 7.28 -2.37 -6.73
CA ILE A 142 7.95 -1.86 -5.52
C ILE A 142 9.24 -2.64 -5.26
N PHE A 143 9.23 -3.97 -5.41
CA PHE A 143 10.40 -4.80 -5.23
C PHE A 143 11.54 -4.40 -6.17
N ALA A 144 11.24 -4.27 -7.46
CA ALA A 144 12.20 -3.80 -8.45
C ALA A 144 12.69 -2.37 -8.17
N GLU A 145 11.81 -1.50 -7.66
CA GLU A 145 12.18 -0.14 -7.27
C GLU A 145 13.10 -0.11 -6.05
N PHE A 146 12.91 -0.96 -5.03
CA PHE A 146 13.85 -1.07 -3.90
C PHE A 146 15.24 -1.51 -4.36
N ILE A 147 15.33 -2.40 -5.34
CA ILE A 147 16.60 -2.91 -5.86
C ILE A 147 17.30 -1.86 -6.72
N THR A 148 16.59 -1.30 -7.69
CA THR A 148 17.17 -0.41 -8.70
C THR A 148 17.20 1.05 -8.25
N MET A 149 16.62 1.33 -7.09
CA MET A 149 16.25 2.65 -6.57
C MET A 149 15.32 3.45 -7.49
N ASN A 150 14.95 2.98 -8.69
CA ASN A 150 14.18 3.74 -9.67
C ASN A 150 12.84 3.06 -9.97
N PRO A 151 11.76 3.81 -10.24
CA PRO A 151 10.49 3.21 -10.61
C PRO A 151 10.65 2.26 -11.79
N LEU A 152 10.03 1.07 -11.68
CA LEU A 152 10.12 0.09 -12.74
C LEU A 152 9.40 0.61 -14.00
N PHE A 153 8.14 1.00 -13.94
CA PHE A 153 7.43 1.46 -15.13
C PHE A 153 6.94 2.91 -14.99
N PRO A 154 7.78 3.94 -15.23
CA PRO A 154 7.39 5.34 -15.06
C PRO A 154 6.63 5.88 -16.29
N GLY A 155 5.45 5.31 -16.59
CA GLY A 155 4.62 5.72 -17.71
C GLY A 155 3.94 7.08 -17.50
N LYS A 156 3.77 7.83 -18.60
CA LYS A 156 3.10 9.15 -18.63
C LYS A 156 1.63 9.09 -19.06
N SER A 157 1.22 7.99 -19.68
CA SER A 157 -0.15 7.68 -20.10
C SER A 157 -0.37 6.17 -19.99
N GLU A 158 -1.61 5.69 -20.06
CA GLU A 158 -1.89 4.24 -20.02
C GLU A 158 -1.22 3.49 -21.17
N VAL A 159 -1.17 4.10 -22.36
CA VAL A 159 -0.48 3.54 -23.53
C VAL A 159 1.04 3.53 -23.32
N ASP A 160 1.64 4.61 -22.81
CA ASP A 160 3.08 4.64 -22.50
C ASP A 160 3.42 3.63 -21.39
N GLN A 161 2.54 3.47 -20.40
CA GLN A 161 2.69 2.48 -19.33
C GLN A 161 2.71 1.05 -19.89
N LEU A 162 1.75 0.70 -20.74
CA LEU A 162 1.71 -0.61 -21.40
C LEU A 162 2.94 -0.86 -22.28
N ASN A 163 3.35 0.12 -23.08
CA ASN A 163 4.55 0.01 -23.92
C ASN A 163 5.81 -0.26 -23.10
N ARG A 164 5.96 0.37 -21.92
CA ARG A 164 7.08 0.12 -21.01
C ARG A 164 7.04 -1.29 -20.43
N ILE A 165 5.86 -1.75 -20.03
CA ILE A 165 5.67 -3.12 -19.53
C ILE A 165 6.05 -4.12 -20.62
N PHE A 166 5.55 -3.94 -21.84
CA PHE A 166 5.79 -4.85 -22.97
C PHE A 166 7.25 -4.85 -23.41
N LYS A 167 7.92 -3.69 -23.36
CA LYS A 167 9.35 -3.59 -23.65
C LYS A 167 10.21 -4.47 -22.73
N ASP A 168 9.86 -4.54 -21.44
CA ASP A 168 10.67 -5.29 -20.47
C ASP A 168 10.24 -6.76 -20.36
N LEU A 169 8.94 -7.05 -20.41
CA LEU A 169 8.39 -8.39 -20.20
C LEU A 169 8.11 -9.15 -21.50
N GLY A 170 8.16 -8.48 -22.65
CA GLY A 170 7.62 -8.97 -23.92
C GLY A 170 6.11 -8.75 -24.03
N THR A 171 5.59 -8.78 -25.26
CA THR A 171 4.15 -8.62 -25.51
C THR A 171 3.39 -9.89 -25.12
N PRO A 172 2.25 -9.81 -24.41
CA PRO A 172 1.45 -10.98 -24.07
C PRO A 172 0.95 -11.74 -25.30
N SER A 173 0.77 -13.04 -25.13
CA SER A 173 0.13 -13.92 -26.11
C SER A 173 -0.93 -14.78 -25.42
N GLU A 174 -1.79 -15.44 -26.19
CA GLU A 174 -2.78 -16.41 -25.67
C GLU A 174 -2.14 -17.56 -24.86
N LEU A 175 -0.88 -17.88 -25.13
CA LEU A 175 -0.14 -18.88 -24.36
C LEU A 175 0.20 -18.38 -22.95
N LEU A 176 0.62 -17.12 -22.84
CA LEU A 176 1.00 -16.49 -21.57
C LEU A 176 -0.23 -16.06 -20.76
N TRP A 177 -1.26 -15.59 -21.45
CA TRP A 177 -2.51 -15.13 -20.87
C TRP A 177 -3.70 -15.54 -21.77
N PRO A 178 -4.30 -16.71 -21.49
CA PRO A 178 -5.53 -17.13 -22.17
C PRO A 178 -6.65 -16.10 -22.00
N GLY A 179 -7.25 -15.67 -23.10
CA GLY A 179 -8.26 -14.61 -23.14
C GLY A 179 -7.70 -13.19 -23.27
N TYR A 180 -6.39 -13.05 -23.51
CA TYR A 180 -5.75 -11.74 -23.72
C TYR A 180 -6.37 -10.96 -24.90
N LYS A 181 -6.65 -11.64 -26.01
CA LYS A 181 -7.28 -11.03 -27.21
C LYS A 181 -8.70 -10.53 -26.96
N ASP A 182 -9.37 -11.06 -25.92
CA ASP A 182 -10.73 -10.69 -25.57
C ASP A 182 -10.80 -9.45 -24.65
N LEU A 183 -9.65 -8.94 -24.20
CA LEU A 183 -9.60 -7.76 -23.36
C LEU A 183 -10.03 -6.50 -24.13
N PRO A 184 -10.90 -5.64 -23.54
CA PRO A 184 -11.49 -4.52 -24.26
C PRO A 184 -10.50 -3.52 -24.88
N ALA A 185 -9.35 -3.29 -24.24
CA ALA A 185 -8.33 -2.40 -24.82
C ALA A 185 -7.59 -3.07 -25.98
N VAL A 186 -7.34 -4.39 -25.91
CA VAL A 186 -6.64 -5.16 -26.95
C VAL A 186 -7.45 -5.21 -28.25
N GLN A 187 -8.78 -5.25 -28.14
CA GLN A 187 -9.66 -5.19 -29.31
C GLN A 187 -9.72 -3.81 -29.98
N LYS A 188 -9.30 -2.74 -29.28
CA LYS A 188 -9.43 -1.35 -29.73
C LYS A 188 -8.10 -0.68 -30.08
N MET A 189 -6.98 -1.29 -29.71
CA MET A 189 -5.65 -0.71 -29.85
C MET A 189 -4.69 -1.72 -30.46
N THR A 190 -3.76 -1.22 -31.27
CA THR A 190 -2.63 -2.02 -31.77
C THR A 190 -1.41 -1.73 -30.92
N PHE A 191 -0.76 -2.78 -30.41
CA PHE A 191 0.46 -2.69 -29.62
C PHE A 191 1.67 -3.17 -30.43
N ALA A 192 2.84 -2.60 -30.15
CA ALA A 192 4.08 -3.09 -30.74
C ALA A 192 4.44 -4.47 -30.16
N GLU A 193 5.01 -5.33 -30.99
CA GLU A 193 5.54 -6.62 -30.55
C GLU A 193 6.95 -6.45 -29.99
N HIS A 194 7.16 -6.98 -28.79
CA HIS A 194 8.43 -6.96 -28.08
C HIS A 194 8.82 -8.38 -27.68
N ALA A 195 10.08 -8.74 -27.90
CA ALA A 195 10.63 -10.00 -27.44
C ALA A 195 10.72 -10.04 -25.91
N SER A 196 10.42 -11.18 -25.31
CA SER A 196 10.60 -11.42 -23.87
C SER A 196 12.08 -11.53 -23.55
N ASN A 197 12.69 -10.54 -22.88
CA ASN A 197 13.98 -10.61 -22.17
C ASN A 197 14.47 -9.27 -21.57
N GLY A 198 13.71 -8.17 -21.71
CA GLY A 198 14.17 -6.84 -21.27
C GLY A 198 14.34 -6.71 -19.75
N LEU A 199 13.54 -7.41 -18.95
CA LEU A 199 13.59 -7.31 -17.48
C LEU A 199 14.93 -7.77 -16.90
N ARG A 200 15.47 -8.90 -17.38
CA ARG A 200 16.77 -9.43 -16.96
C ARG A 200 17.92 -8.52 -17.38
N GLN A 201 17.83 -7.91 -18.56
CA GLN A 201 18.84 -6.94 -19.01
C GLN A 201 18.80 -5.66 -18.18
N ARG A 202 17.59 -5.25 -17.79
CA ARG A 202 17.37 -4.05 -16.98
C ARG A 202 17.79 -4.25 -15.52
N ILE A 203 17.52 -5.42 -14.96
CA ILE A 203 17.90 -5.80 -13.60
C ILE A 203 19.11 -6.71 -13.73
N GLY A 204 20.29 -6.08 -13.78
CA GLY A 204 21.55 -6.80 -13.91
C GLY A 204 21.75 -7.83 -12.80
N SER A 205 22.52 -8.89 -13.12
CA SER A 205 22.84 -9.98 -12.19
C SER A 205 23.51 -9.53 -10.89
N ASP A 206 24.17 -8.36 -10.91
CA ASP A 206 24.84 -7.79 -9.75
C ASP A 206 23.85 -7.19 -8.74
N LEU A 207 22.63 -6.86 -9.18
CA LEU A 207 21.59 -6.26 -8.33
C LEU A 207 20.63 -7.30 -7.75
N LEU A 208 20.40 -8.40 -8.47
CA LEU A 208 19.42 -9.41 -8.10
C LEU A 208 19.88 -10.80 -8.53
N SER A 209 19.86 -11.75 -7.59
CA SER A 209 20.15 -13.16 -7.87
C SER A 209 19.10 -13.79 -8.79
N GLU A 210 19.42 -14.94 -9.38
CA GLU A 210 18.46 -15.71 -10.18
C GLU A 210 17.18 -16.05 -9.40
N THR A 211 17.31 -16.41 -8.12
CA THR A 211 16.17 -16.66 -7.23
C THR A 211 15.34 -15.39 -7.02
N GLY A 212 16.00 -14.23 -6.84
CA GLY A 212 15.31 -12.95 -6.71
C GLY A 212 14.59 -12.54 -7.99
N LEU A 213 15.21 -12.78 -9.15
CA LEU A 213 14.60 -12.51 -10.44
C LEU A 213 13.39 -13.42 -10.68
N SER A 214 13.47 -14.69 -10.28
CA SER A 214 12.35 -15.63 -10.32
C SER A 214 11.17 -15.14 -9.46
N LEU A 215 11.44 -14.63 -8.24
CA LEU A 215 10.41 -14.02 -7.39
C LEU A 215 9.75 -12.82 -8.09
N LEU A 216 10.56 -11.93 -8.65
CA LEU A 216 10.07 -10.75 -9.36
C LEU A 216 9.22 -11.11 -10.58
N GLN A 217 9.64 -12.09 -11.37
CA GLN A 217 8.86 -12.61 -12.50
C GLN A 217 7.53 -13.24 -12.05
N GLY A 218 7.50 -13.88 -10.88
CA GLY A 218 6.27 -14.36 -10.26
C GLY A 218 5.25 -13.25 -9.98
N PHE A 219 5.71 -12.10 -9.44
CA PHE A 219 4.85 -10.93 -9.25
C PHE A 219 4.43 -10.26 -10.57
N LEU A 220 5.32 -10.23 -11.56
CA LEU A 220 5.09 -9.58 -12.86
C LEU A 220 4.49 -10.54 -13.91
N THR A 221 3.86 -11.63 -13.48
CA THR A 221 3.17 -12.55 -14.38
C THR A 221 1.91 -11.88 -14.94
N TYR A 222 1.78 -11.86 -16.27
CA TYR A 222 0.66 -11.21 -16.96
C TYR A 222 -0.70 -11.77 -16.54
N ASN A 223 -0.89 -13.08 -16.67
CA ASN A 223 -2.14 -13.74 -16.31
C ASN A 223 -2.38 -13.63 -14.79
N PRO A 224 -3.41 -12.89 -14.34
CA PRO A 224 -3.67 -12.71 -12.91
C PRO A 224 -3.90 -14.03 -12.17
N ALA A 225 -4.46 -15.05 -12.83
CA ALA A 225 -4.72 -16.36 -12.24
C ALA A 225 -3.46 -17.19 -11.98
N ARG A 226 -2.32 -16.82 -12.59
CA ARG A 226 -1.02 -17.47 -12.40
C ARG A 226 -0.04 -16.60 -11.62
N ARG A 227 -0.43 -15.37 -11.26
CA ARG A 227 0.43 -14.42 -10.56
C ARG A 227 0.63 -14.86 -9.12
N LEU A 228 1.86 -14.71 -8.63
CA LEU A 228 2.25 -15.14 -7.29
C LEU A 228 1.41 -14.42 -6.22
N THR A 229 0.86 -15.18 -5.28
CA THR A 229 0.13 -14.65 -4.11
C THR A 229 1.07 -14.21 -3.01
N ALA A 230 0.60 -13.41 -2.05
CA ALA A 230 1.43 -12.97 -0.92
C ALA A 230 1.91 -14.16 -0.06
N ASP A 231 1.04 -15.14 0.19
CA ASP A 231 1.35 -16.37 0.93
C ASP A 231 2.46 -17.18 0.25
N ALA A 232 2.27 -17.50 -1.04
CA ALA A 232 3.25 -18.26 -1.82
C ALA A 232 4.58 -17.50 -1.96
N ALA A 233 4.54 -16.17 -2.02
CA ALA A 233 5.74 -15.34 -2.07
C ALA A 233 6.54 -15.37 -0.75
N LEU A 234 5.87 -15.38 0.41
CA LEU A 234 6.54 -15.46 1.72
C LEU A 234 7.37 -16.75 1.88
N GLU A 235 6.94 -17.83 1.23
CA GLU A 235 7.67 -19.11 1.23
C GLU A 235 8.76 -19.23 0.16
N HIS A 236 8.91 -18.22 -0.69
CA HIS A 236 9.84 -18.26 -1.83
C HIS A 236 11.31 -18.38 -1.40
N ALA A 237 12.09 -19.17 -2.16
CA ALA A 237 13.49 -19.46 -1.86
C ALA A 237 14.39 -18.22 -1.74
N TYR A 238 14.01 -17.10 -2.36
CA TYR A 238 14.73 -15.82 -2.27
C TYR A 238 14.92 -15.34 -0.82
N PHE A 239 13.93 -15.56 0.05
CA PHE A 239 14.01 -15.16 1.46
C PHE A 239 14.91 -16.08 2.30
N LYS A 240 15.26 -17.26 1.78
CA LYS A 240 16.14 -18.25 2.40
C LYS A 240 17.59 -18.16 1.87
N GLU A 241 17.79 -17.51 0.73
CA GLU A 241 19.11 -17.25 0.12
C GLU A 241 19.93 -16.23 0.93
N GLN A 242 21.26 -16.35 0.93
CA GLN A 242 22.16 -15.35 1.55
C GLN A 242 22.34 -14.10 0.65
N PRO A 243 22.53 -12.90 1.22
CA PRO A 243 22.34 -12.60 2.64
C PRO A 243 20.85 -12.71 3.01
N VAL A 244 20.56 -13.24 4.19
CA VAL A 244 19.18 -13.30 4.72
C VAL A 244 18.65 -11.91 5.08
N ALA A 245 17.34 -11.81 5.32
CA ALA A 245 16.73 -10.58 5.80
C ALA A 245 17.38 -10.14 7.12
N ILE A 246 17.69 -8.84 7.24
CA ILE A 246 18.12 -8.28 8.53
C ILE A 246 16.96 -8.21 9.50
N GLU A 247 17.25 -8.26 10.80
CA GLU A 247 16.25 -7.93 11.81
C GLU A 247 15.84 -6.45 11.67
N PRO A 248 14.54 -6.10 11.86
CA PRO A 248 14.08 -4.71 11.74
C PRO A 248 14.87 -3.72 12.60
N ALA A 249 15.28 -4.12 13.80
CA ALA A 249 16.07 -3.27 14.71
C ALA A 249 17.46 -2.91 14.17
N MET A 250 17.98 -3.67 13.19
CA MET A 250 19.26 -3.43 12.53
C MET A 250 19.11 -2.56 11.27
N PHE A 251 17.88 -2.17 10.90
CA PHE A 251 17.64 -1.33 9.74
C PHE A 251 18.25 0.05 9.98
N PRO A 252 19.02 0.63 9.04
CA PRO A 252 19.63 1.94 9.25
C PRO A 252 18.58 3.02 9.49
N THR A 253 18.95 4.06 10.21
CA THR A 253 18.10 5.22 10.47
C THR A 253 18.58 6.42 9.67
N TRP A 254 17.63 7.16 9.09
CA TRP A 254 17.88 8.45 8.44
C TRP A 254 17.13 9.54 9.22
N PRO A 255 17.65 10.78 9.28
CA PRO A 255 16.91 11.89 9.90
C PRO A 255 15.62 12.14 9.13
N ALA A 256 14.49 12.26 9.83
CA ALA A 256 13.19 12.45 9.17
C ALA A 256 13.11 13.83 8.52
N LYS A 257 12.49 13.93 7.34
CA LYS A 257 12.26 15.23 6.68
C LYS A 257 11.42 16.16 7.57
N SER A 258 10.51 15.60 8.38
CA SER A 258 9.75 16.29 9.42
C SER A 258 10.60 16.80 10.58
N GLU A 259 11.75 16.18 10.86
CA GLU A 259 12.70 16.59 11.92
C GLU A 259 13.68 17.68 11.43
N GLY A 260 14.07 17.64 10.15
CA GLY A 260 15.00 18.61 9.57
C GLY A 260 14.42 20.01 9.35
N ASN A 261 13.09 20.15 9.37
CA ASN A 261 12.40 21.40 9.17
C ASN A 261 11.98 22.04 10.51
N ARG A 262 12.96 22.43 11.34
CA ARG A 262 12.76 23.47 12.38
C ARG A 262 12.61 24.87 11.74
N ARG A 263 11.78 24.99 10.70
CA ARG A 263 11.10 26.23 10.36
C ARG A 263 9.72 26.12 10.98
N THR A 264 9.35 27.13 11.76
CA THR A 264 8.07 27.32 12.42
C THR A 264 6.90 27.19 11.45
N THR A 265 6.55 25.95 11.09
CA THR A 265 5.31 25.65 10.40
C THR A 265 4.31 25.36 11.50
N HIS A 266 3.31 26.23 11.61
CA HIS A 266 2.22 26.06 12.55
C HIS A 266 1.60 24.68 12.32
N SER A 267 1.82 23.75 13.23
CA SER A 267 0.93 22.60 13.37
C SER A 267 -0.49 23.16 13.50
N PRO A 268 -1.48 22.67 12.74
CA PRO A 268 -2.85 23.11 12.91
C PRO A 268 -3.22 22.90 14.38
N LYS A 269 -3.62 23.99 15.05
CA LYS A 269 -4.02 23.93 16.45
C LYS A 269 -5.19 22.94 16.55
N PRO A 270 -5.18 22.03 17.54
CA PRO A 270 -6.34 21.19 17.79
C PRO A 270 -7.58 22.08 17.99
N PRO A 271 -8.78 21.65 17.55
CA PRO A 271 -10.02 22.37 17.82
C PRO A 271 -10.17 22.65 19.32
N ALA A 272 -10.68 23.83 19.68
CA ALA A 272 -10.74 24.32 21.06
C ALA A 272 -11.64 23.50 22.02
N GLY A 273 -12.13 22.32 21.62
CA GLY A 273 -13.01 21.47 22.43
C GLY A 273 -12.31 20.49 23.39
N GLY A 274 -10.99 20.29 23.28
CA GLY A 274 -10.27 19.28 24.07
C GLY A 274 -10.15 19.58 25.58
N ALA A 275 -10.38 20.82 26.01
CA ALA A 275 -10.25 21.22 27.42
C ALA A 275 -11.44 20.76 28.30
N ALA A 276 -12.58 20.43 27.70
CA ALA A 276 -13.78 20.03 28.45
C ALA A 276 -13.70 18.60 29.01
N TYR A 277 -12.78 17.75 28.54
CA TYR A 277 -12.65 16.38 29.03
C TYR A 277 -11.69 16.21 30.21
N ALA A 278 -10.84 17.20 30.50
CA ALA A 278 -9.96 17.16 31.67
C ALA A 278 -10.71 17.36 33.01
N GLN A 279 -11.96 17.85 32.97
CA GLN A 279 -12.79 18.06 34.16
C GLN A 279 -13.65 16.83 34.52
N TYR A 280 -13.85 15.88 33.60
CA TYR A 280 -14.61 14.65 33.89
C TYR A 280 -13.72 13.48 34.38
N ALA A 281 -12.40 13.52 34.11
CA ALA A 281 -11.47 12.48 34.54
C ALA A 281 -10.90 12.67 35.97
N ARG A 282 -11.37 13.68 36.71
CA ARG A 282 -10.92 13.98 38.09
C ARG A 282 -11.98 13.76 39.17
N ALA A 283 -13.14 13.19 38.84
CA ALA A 283 -14.25 13.04 39.78
C ALA A 283 -14.60 11.59 40.19
N ASP A 284 -13.85 10.57 39.72
CA ASP A 284 -14.06 9.18 40.15
C ASP A 284 -12.93 8.71 41.08
N SER A 285 -12.89 9.31 42.27
CA SER A 285 -12.20 8.77 43.43
C SER A 285 -12.80 9.33 44.72
N ASP A 286 -14.00 8.89 45.12
CA ASP A 286 -14.27 8.54 46.52
C ASP A 286 -15.65 7.88 46.73
N GLU A 287 -15.74 7.14 47.83
CA GLU A 287 -16.74 6.13 48.21
C GLU A 287 -18.20 6.58 48.46
N SER A 288 -19.11 5.61 48.25
CA SER A 288 -20.32 5.29 49.04
C SER A 288 -21.48 6.31 49.16
N LEU A 289 -22.70 5.89 48.74
CA LEU A 289 -23.99 5.94 49.49
C LEU A 289 -25.24 5.83 48.57
N GLY A 290 -26.07 4.82 48.83
CA GLY A 290 -27.53 4.91 49.05
C GLY A 290 -28.52 5.49 47.99
N PHE A 291 -29.32 4.58 47.41
CA PHE A 291 -30.81 4.59 47.23
C PHE A 291 -31.59 5.69 46.45
N HIS A 292 -32.31 5.18 45.43
CA HIS A 292 -33.75 5.37 45.06
C HIS A 292 -34.29 6.52 44.18
N VAL A 293 -34.66 6.12 42.95
CA VAL A 293 -35.88 6.35 42.12
C VAL A 293 -36.52 7.75 42.05
N GLN A 294 -36.61 8.28 40.82
CA GLN A 294 -37.89 8.81 40.31
C GLN A 294 -38.02 8.65 38.79
N ASN A 295 -39.13 8.03 38.42
CA ASN A 295 -39.60 7.76 37.06
C ASN A 295 -40.16 9.05 36.46
N ARG A 296 -39.63 9.54 35.34
CA ARG A 296 -40.32 10.49 34.46
C ARG A 296 -40.11 10.09 33.00
N SER A 297 -41.12 9.43 32.47
CA SER A 297 -41.45 9.28 31.05
C SER A 297 -41.84 10.63 30.42
N LEU A 298 -41.75 10.68 29.07
CA LEU A 298 -42.22 11.65 28.05
C LEU A 298 -41.00 12.10 27.20
N ASN A 299 -40.94 11.99 25.87
CA ASN A 299 -41.86 11.57 24.81
C ASN A 299 -41.01 11.12 23.61
N VAL A 300 -41.40 10.03 22.96
CA VAL A 300 -40.81 9.51 21.72
C VAL A 300 -41.64 9.97 20.53
N ALA A 301 -40.97 10.48 19.49
CA ALA A 301 -41.48 10.62 18.12
C ALA A 301 -40.28 10.63 17.14
N PRO A 302 -40.42 10.22 15.87
CA PRO A 302 -39.73 9.02 15.39
C PRO A 302 -38.73 9.25 14.25
N GLY A 303 -37.82 8.30 14.10
CA GLY A 303 -37.24 7.92 12.81
C GLY A 303 -35.92 8.59 12.44
N PHE A 304 -34.85 7.81 12.42
CA PHE A 304 -34.13 7.44 11.19
C PHE A 304 -33.16 6.30 11.53
N SER A 305 -33.38 5.13 10.93
CA SER A 305 -32.48 3.98 10.98
C SER A 305 -31.51 4.09 9.82
N LEU A 306 -30.20 4.22 10.10
CA LEU A 306 -29.16 3.95 9.12
C LEU A 306 -28.70 2.51 9.30
N LYS A 307 -29.06 1.67 8.33
CA LYS A 307 -28.49 0.33 8.15
C LYS A 307 -27.08 0.50 7.58
N PHE A 308 -26.11 -0.13 8.22
CA PHE A 308 -24.94 -0.68 7.53
C PHE A 308 -25.28 -2.13 7.15
#